data_AF-A0A1S9S141-F1
#
_entry.id   AF-A0A1S9S141-F1
#
_cell.length_a   1.000
_cell.length_b   1.000
_cell.length_c   1.000
_cell.angle_alpha   90.00
_cell.angle_beta   90.00
_cell.angle_gamma   90.00
#
_symmetry.space_group_name_H-M   'P 1'
#
loop_
_entity.id
_entity.type
_entity.pdbx_description
1 polymer ?
#
loop_
_entity_poly.entity_id
_entity_poly.type
_entity_poly.pdbx_seq_one_letter_code
_entity_poly.pdbx_strand_id
1 'polypeptide(L)'
;MHRPDFEAFRKESEADRDRGTKYRDSFLCPFINQEDLLKTKTLSLLLNARGRRPPSHFAAADIDAMHLGLVTKAIVPSFLSQYVMVLNGID
;
A
#
# COMPACT_ATOMS: atom_id res chain seq x y z
N MET A 1 10.47 12.65 -6.62
CA MET A 1 9.38 11.73 -6.25
C MET A 1 9.96 10.72 -5.28
N HIS A 2 9.52 10.72 -4.03
CA HIS A 2 9.99 9.79 -3.00
C HIS A 2 9.25 8.45 -3.19
N ARG A 3 9.99 7.33 -3.30
CA ARG A 3 9.45 5.98 -3.54
C ARG A 3 10.01 5.04 -2.46
N PRO A 4 9.39 4.97 -1.28
CA PRO A 4 9.90 4.21 -0.15
C PRO A 4 9.98 2.71 -0.47
N ASP A 5 9.10 2.19 -1.33
CA ASP A 5 9.17 0.83 -1.87
C ASP A 5 10.43 0.57 -2.71
N PHE A 6 10.87 1.54 -3.52
CA PHE A 6 12.12 1.43 -4.29
C PHE A 6 13.34 1.48 -3.37
N GLU A 7 13.30 2.29 -2.32
CA GLU A 7 14.37 2.33 -1.31
C GLU A 7 14.45 1.03 -0.51
N ALA A 8 13.30 0.50 -0.09
CA ALA A 8 13.20 -0.80 0.56
C ALA A 8 13.73 -1.93 -0.33
N PHE A 9 13.32 -1.94 -1.60
CA PHE A 9 13.80 -2.93 -2.58
C PHE A 9 15.32 -2.92 -2.73
N ARG A 10 15.96 -1.74 -2.73
CA ARG A 10 17.42 -1.63 -2.80
C ARG A 10 18.14 -2.11 -1.54
N LYS A 11 17.47 -2.12 -0.39
CA LYS A 11 18.06 -2.46 0.92
C LYS A 11 17.97 -3.95 1.24
N GLU A 12 17.14 -4.71 0.54
CA GLU A 12 16.93 -6.14 0.79
C GLU A 12 17.30 -6.97 -0.43
N SER A 13 17.87 -8.15 -0.19
CA SER A 13 18.00 -9.18 -1.23
C SER A 13 16.67 -9.91 -1.45
N GLU A 14 16.58 -10.72 -2.50
CA GLU A 14 15.41 -11.58 -2.73
C GLU A 14 15.20 -12.56 -1.59
N ALA A 15 16.28 -13.17 -1.10
CA ALA A 15 16.22 -14.09 0.04
C ALA A 15 15.73 -13.39 1.32
N ASP A 16 16.05 -12.11 1.53
CA ASP A 16 15.54 -11.35 2.68
C ASP A 16 14.02 -11.13 2.56
N ARG A 17 13.53 -10.77 1.36
CA ARG A 17 12.10 -10.60 1.10
C ARG A 17 11.32 -11.90 1.27
N ASP A 18 11.86 -13.01 0.79
CA ASP A 18 11.24 -14.33 0.91
C ASP A 18 11.09 -14.79 2.37
N ARG A 19 12.01 -14.36 3.26
CA ARG A 19 11.91 -14.61 4.72
C ARG A 19 10.92 -13.67 5.42
N GLY A 20 10.40 -12.68 4.70
CA GLY A 20 9.56 -11.61 5.23
C GLY A 20 10.32 -10.29 5.30
N THR A 21 9.96 -9.37 4.41
CA THR A 21 10.51 -8.00 4.41
C THR A 21 10.24 -7.28 5.74
N LYS A 22 11.21 -6.51 6.23
CA LYS A 22 10.99 -5.59 7.35
C LYS A 22 10.38 -4.25 6.92
N TYR A 23 10.22 -4.04 5.61
CA TYR A 23 9.72 -2.80 5.02
C TYR A 23 8.32 -2.96 4.43
N ARG A 24 7.50 -3.87 4.98
CA ARG A 24 6.17 -4.21 4.47
C ARG A 24 5.31 -2.98 4.16
N ASP A 25 5.27 -2.01 5.08
CA ASP A 25 4.46 -0.80 4.93
C ASP A 25 4.91 0.10 3.77
N SER A 26 6.21 0.10 3.45
CA SER A 26 6.75 0.83 2.30
C SER A 26 6.21 0.27 0.98
N PHE A 27 6.02 -1.05 0.92
CA PHE A 27 5.45 -1.73 -0.26
C PHE A 27 3.92 -1.67 -0.31
N LEU A 28 3.23 -1.63 0.84
CA LEU A 28 1.76 -1.50 0.90
C LEU A 28 1.28 -0.07 0.60
N CYS A 29 2.01 0.92 1.10
CA CYS A 29 1.63 2.33 1.02
C CYS A 29 2.73 3.18 0.36
N PRO A 30 3.16 2.86 -0.87
CA PRO A 30 4.33 3.49 -1.50
C PRO A 30 4.11 4.98 -1.82
N PHE A 31 2.87 5.44 -1.84
CA PHE A 31 2.51 6.85 -2.05
C PHE A 31 2.37 7.64 -0.74
N ILE A 32 2.42 7.00 0.43
CA ILE A 32 2.33 7.69 1.72
C ILE A 32 3.74 8.13 2.13
N ASN A 33 3.95 9.45 2.18
CA ASN A 33 5.20 10.07 2.61
C ASN A 33 4.95 10.98 3.81
N GLN A 34 5.67 10.76 4.91
CA GLN A 34 5.55 11.60 6.12
C GLN A 34 5.85 13.07 5.82
N GLU A 35 6.86 13.36 4.99
CA GLU A 35 7.22 14.75 4.63
C GLU A 35 6.10 15.46 3.85
N ASP A 36 5.41 14.74 2.98
CA ASP A 36 4.28 15.31 2.23
C ASP A 36 3.05 15.51 3.10
N LEU A 37 2.87 14.68 4.14
CA LEU A 37 1.80 14.79 5.12
C LEU A 37 2.03 15.92 6.13
N LEU A 38 3.28 16.35 6.35
CA LEU A 38 3.60 17.53 7.16
C LEU A 38 3.16 18.84 6.51
N LYS A 39 2.87 18.84 5.20
CA LYS A 39 2.29 20.00 4.52
C LYS A 39 0.84 20.19 4.97
N THR A 40 0.49 21.41 5.37
CA THR A 40 -0.72 21.76 6.14
C THR A 40 -2.04 21.20 5.58
N LYS A 41 -2.15 20.93 4.28
CA LYS A 41 -3.39 20.48 3.63
C LYS A 41 -3.38 19.01 3.22
N THR A 42 -2.23 18.40 3.00
CA THR A 42 -2.15 17.08 2.35
C THR A 42 -2.76 15.98 3.20
N LEU A 43 -2.47 15.98 4.51
CA LEU A 43 -3.05 15.02 5.45
C LEU A 43 -4.58 15.16 5.51
N SER A 44 -5.09 16.38 5.65
CA SER A 44 -6.53 16.64 5.67
C SER A 44 -7.23 16.22 4.37
N LEU A 45 -6.59 16.44 3.21
CA LEU A 45 -7.09 15.99 1.92
C LEU A 45 -7.13 14.46 1.80
N LEU A 46 -6.06 13.78 2.23
CA LEU A 46 -6.00 12.32 2.25
C LEU A 46 -7.12 11.73 3.12
N LEU A 47 -7.28 12.26 4.34
CA LEU A 47 -8.32 11.84 5.28
C LEU A 47 -9.73 12.12 4.74
N ASN A 48 -9.96 13.28 4.14
CA ASN A 48 -11.27 13.62 3.57
C ASN A 48 -11.61 12.72 2.38
N ALA A 49 -10.66 12.49 1.47
CA ALA A 49 -10.87 11.67 0.29
C ALA A 49 -11.16 10.20 0.66
N ARG A 50 -10.38 9.62 1.58
CA ARG A 50 -10.51 8.21 1.96
C ARG A 50 -11.58 7.94 3.02
N GLY A 51 -11.89 8.92 3.87
CA GLY A 51 -12.90 8.76 4.93
C GLY A 51 -14.35 8.91 4.47
N ARG A 52 -14.58 9.50 3.29
CA ARG A 52 -15.93 9.77 2.75
C ARG A 52 -16.31 8.94 1.53
N ARG A 53 -15.50 7.95 1.17
CA ARG A 53 -15.68 7.12 -0.01
C ARG A 53 -15.45 5.65 0.34
N PRO A 54 -16.22 4.71 -0.23
CA PRO A 54 -15.99 3.28 -0.03
C PRO A 54 -14.56 2.88 -0.41
N PRO A 55 -13.96 1.89 0.28
CA PRO A 55 -12.63 1.37 -0.07
C PRO A 55 -12.52 0.90 -1.52
N SER A 56 -13.60 0.38 -2.10
CA SER A 56 -13.66 -0.06 -3.51
C SER A 56 -13.29 1.03 -4.53
N HIS A 57 -13.52 2.32 -4.22
CA HIS A 57 -13.11 3.42 -5.09
C HIS A 57 -11.59 3.56 -5.26
N PHE A 58 -10.82 3.01 -4.33
CA PHE A 58 -9.35 3.10 -4.34
C PHE A 58 -8.67 1.76 -4.60
N ALA A 59 -9.39 0.64 -4.44
CA ALA A 59 -8.82 -0.71 -4.45
C ALA A 59 -7.92 -0.99 -5.66
N ALA A 60 -8.37 -0.67 -6.88
CA ALA A 60 -7.57 -0.89 -8.08
C ALA A 60 -6.30 -0.03 -8.10
N ALA A 61 -6.42 1.27 -7.84
CA ALA A 61 -5.28 2.19 -7.82
C ALA A 61 -4.28 1.86 -6.70
N ASP A 62 -4.77 1.42 -5.54
CA ASP A 62 -3.93 0.99 -4.42
C ASP A 62 -3.15 -0.29 -4.80
N ILE A 63 -3.80 -1.28 -5.43
CA ILE A 63 -3.12 -2.50 -5.92
C ILE A 63 -2.06 -2.15 -6.98
N ASP A 64 -2.38 -1.28 -7.93
CA ASP A 64 -1.44 -0.84 -8.96
C ASP A 64 -0.23 -0.14 -8.35
N ALA A 65 -0.44 0.68 -7.32
CA ALA A 65 0.65 1.33 -6.61
C ALA A 65 1.56 0.31 -5.89
N MET A 66 0.98 -0.76 -5.33
CA MET A 66 1.68 -1.86 -4.64
C MET A 66 2.47 -2.80 -5.57
N HIS A 67 2.41 -2.60 -6.89
CA HIS A 67 2.91 -3.55 -7.90
C HIS A 67 4.34 -4.05 -7.64
N LEU A 68 5.28 -3.16 -7.29
CA LEU A 68 6.67 -3.54 -7.02
C LEU A 68 6.76 -4.57 -5.88
N GLY A 69 6.01 -4.36 -4.80
CA GLY A 69 6.01 -5.28 -3.67
C GLY A 69 5.42 -6.65 -4.01
N LEU A 70 4.39 -6.67 -4.87
CA LEU A 70 3.74 -7.90 -5.33
C LEU A 70 4.66 -8.73 -6.22
N VAL A 71 5.26 -8.12 -7.25
CA VAL A 71 6.12 -8.85 -8.22
C VAL A 71 7.46 -9.29 -7.62
N THR A 72 7.92 -8.62 -6.57
CA THR A 72 9.16 -8.97 -5.85
C THR A 72 8.93 -9.87 -4.64
N LYS A 73 7.68 -10.30 -4.40
CA LYS A 73 7.23 -11.09 -3.24
C LYS A 73 7.50 -10.45 -1.87
N ALA A 74 7.82 -9.16 -1.83
CA ALA A 74 7.93 -8.42 -0.57
C ALA A 74 6.59 -8.39 0.16
N ILE A 75 5.49 -8.36 -0.57
CA ILE A 75 4.13 -8.50 -0.04
C ILE A 75 3.38 -9.56 -0.81
N VAL A 76 2.59 -10.35 -0.10
CA VAL A 76 1.68 -11.34 -0.66
C VAL A 76 0.26 -10.98 -0.22
N PRO A 77 -0.71 -10.93 -1.14
CA PRO A 77 -2.11 -10.75 -0.78
C PRO A 77 -2.56 -11.86 0.16
N SER A 78 -3.13 -11.48 1.31
CA SER A 78 -3.78 -12.44 2.19
C SER A 78 -5.04 -12.97 1.51
N PHE A 79 -5.13 -14.28 1.34
CA PHE A 79 -6.30 -14.94 0.78
C PHE A 79 -6.82 -16.00 1.75
N LEU A 80 -8.13 -15.98 2.00
CA LEU A 80 -8.81 -17.00 2.79
C LEU A 80 -9.76 -17.77 1.86
N SER A 81 -9.44 -19.04 1.63
CA SER A 81 -10.18 -19.88 0.68
C SER A 81 -11.68 -19.92 1.01
N GLN A 82 -12.52 -19.73 -0.01
CA GLN A 82 -13.99 -19.70 0.07
C GLN A 82 -14.61 -18.46 0.76
N TYR A 83 -13.80 -17.51 1.24
CA TYR A 83 -14.30 -16.28 1.84
C TYR A 83 -13.86 -15.07 1.01
N VAL A 84 -14.83 -14.24 0.64
CA VAL A 84 -14.59 -12.97 -0.06
C VAL A 84 -15.10 -11.83 0.80
N MET A 85 -14.21 -10.91 1.15
CA MET A 85 -14.59 -9.67 1.82
C MET A 85 -15.00 -8.64 0.77
N VAL A 86 -16.24 -8.17 0.83
CA VAL A 86 -16.77 -7.14 -0.07
C VAL A 86 -16.75 -5.80 0.66
N LEU A 87 -15.97 -4.83 0.14
CA LEU A 87 -15.80 -3.49 0.73
C LEU A 87 -16.37 -2.40 -0.19
N ASN A 88 -17.58 -2.63 -0.71
CA ASN A 88 -18.22 -1.75 -1.69
C ASN A 88 -19.11 -0.67 -1.06
N GLY A 89 -19.17 -0.59 0.28
CA GLY A 89 -19.90 0.44 1.01
C GLY A 89 -21.41 0.42 0.77
N ILE A 90 -21.97 -0.76 0.49
CA ILE A 90 -23.40 -0.97 0.25
C ILE A 90 -24.07 -1.24 1.60
N ASP A 91 -25.03 -0.39 1.96
CA ASP A 91 -26.16 -0.75 2.84
C ASP A 91 -27.20 -1.56 2.04
#